data_AF-A0A2U2PEB5-F1
#
_entry.id   AF-A0A2U2PEB5-F1
#
_cell.length_a   1.000
_cell.length_b   1.000
_cell.length_c   1.000
_cell.angle_alpha   90.00
_cell.angle_beta   90.00
_cell.angle_gamma   90.00
#
_symmetry.space_group_name_H-M   'P 1'
#
loop_
_entity.id
_entity.type
_entity.pdbx_description
1 polymer ?
#
loop_
_entity_poly.entity_id
_entity_poly.type
_entity_poly.pdbx_seq_one_letter_code
_entity_poly.pdbx_strand_id
1 'polypeptide(L)'
;MLFLIVRSQKGKNVYFLAFLLICYFAGFFAELAGVQTGLIFGNYAYGATLGYKIAGTPLMIGVNWILVIYSVGMVVDRMGINNAVAAAALGAVLVTILDVIIEPVAVRFDYWSWHGNEIPLQNYMGWLVLAFFLLLSFFKLPFKKGNPAGVVLFVVQFAFFVILLTAN
;
A
#
# COMPACT_ATOMS: atom_id res chain seq x y z
N MET A 1 8.34 5.70 9.66
CA MET A 1 7.12 4.89 9.94
C MET A 1 7.39 3.40 10.07
N LEU A 2 8.05 2.74 9.09
CA LEU A 2 8.30 1.29 9.13
C LEU A 2 8.97 0.81 10.43
N PHE A 3 10.05 1.49 10.84
CA PHE A 3 10.74 1.19 12.09
C PHE A 3 9.79 1.21 13.31
N LEU A 4 8.88 2.19 13.39
CA LEU A 4 7.94 2.31 14.50
C LEU A 4 6.94 1.16 14.52
N ILE A 5 6.40 0.76 13.36
CA ILE A 5 5.51 -0.41 13.24
C ILE A 5 6.22 -1.67 13.69
N VAL A 6 7.42 -1.93 13.15
CA VAL A 6 8.19 -3.11 13.51
C VAL A 6 8.48 -3.06 15.01
N ARG A 7 8.97 -1.95 15.56
CA ARG A 7 9.31 -1.84 16.97
C ARG A 7 8.09 -2.02 17.89
N SER A 8 6.93 -1.49 17.52
CA SER A 8 5.69 -1.55 18.32
C SER A 8 4.94 -2.87 18.19
N GLN A 9 5.17 -3.64 17.14
CA GLN A 9 4.56 -4.96 16.96
C GLN A 9 4.94 -5.91 18.11
N LYS A 10 3.93 -6.35 18.87
CA LYS A 10 4.06 -7.38 19.91
C LYS A 10 3.97 -8.78 19.28
N GLY A 11 4.65 -9.76 19.86
CA GLY A 11 4.59 -11.15 19.38
C GLY A 11 5.13 -11.33 17.96
N LYS A 12 6.26 -10.68 17.65
CA LYS A 12 6.95 -10.87 16.37
C LYS A 12 7.32 -12.34 16.21
N ASN A 13 6.99 -12.92 15.06
CA ASN A 13 7.33 -14.30 14.72
C ASN A 13 7.72 -14.37 13.25
N VAL A 14 8.10 -15.57 12.78
CA VAL A 14 8.46 -15.79 11.38
C VAL A 14 7.34 -15.42 10.41
N TYR A 15 6.06 -15.59 10.80
CA TYR A 15 4.91 -15.24 9.97
C TYR A 15 4.74 -13.72 9.80
N PHE A 16 5.06 -12.94 10.84
CA PHE A 16 5.10 -11.48 10.74
C PHE A 16 6.21 -11.04 9.77
N LEU A 17 7.40 -11.63 9.88
CA LEU A 17 8.48 -11.34 8.94
C LEU A 17 8.11 -11.75 7.50
N ALA A 18 7.55 -12.94 7.33
CA ALA A 18 7.08 -13.43 6.03
C ALA A 18 6.04 -12.47 5.42
N PHE A 19 5.07 -12.00 6.20
CA PHE A 19 4.10 -11.00 5.77
C PHE A 19 4.78 -9.71 5.26
N LEU A 20 5.77 -9.17 5.99
CA LEU A 20 6.49 -7.97 5.57
C LEU A 20 7.24 -8.18 4.25
N LEU A 21 7.92 -9.32 4.12
CA LEU A 21 8.66 -9.67 2.90
C LEU A 21 7.71 -9.88 1.71
N ILE A 22 6.58 -10.55 1.93
CA ILE A 22 5.54 -10.72 0.89
C ILE A 22 5.06 -9.36 0.41
N CYS A 23 4.68 -8.45 1.32
CA CYS A 23 4.22 -7.11 0.94
C CYS A 23 5.30 -6.32 0.19
N TYR A 24 6.54 -6.36 0.69
CA TYR A 24 7.63 -5.64 0.06
C TYR A 24 7.90 -6.16 -1.36
N PHE A 25 8.15 -7.45 -1.51
CA PHE A 25 8.58 -8.03 -2.78
C PHE A 25 7.44 -8.10 -3.78
N ALA A 26 6.25 -8.56 -3.40
CA ALA A 26 5.13 -8.62 -4.33
C ALA A 26 4.70 -7.22 -4.77
N GLY A 27 4.67 -6.24 -3.86
CA GLY A 27 4.42 -4.84 -4.20
C GLY A 27 5.49 -4.28 -5.14
N PHE A 28 6.77 -4.39 -4.75
CA PHE A 28 7.88 -3.90 -5.55
C PHE A 28 7.93 -4.53 -6.96
N PHE A 29 7.77 -5.84 -7.08
CA PHE A 29 7.82 -6.52 -8.38
C PHE A 29 6.58 -6.25 -9.23
N ALA A 30 5.40 -6.06 -8.62
CA ALA A 30 4.22 -5.62 -9.35
C ALA A 30 4.44 -4.21 -9.94
N GLU A 31 5.00 -3.29 -9.16
CA GLU A 31 5.33 -1.93 -9.60
C GLU A 31 6.44 -1.92 -10.66
N LEU A 32 7.46 -2.76 -10.49
CA LEU A 32 8.51 -2.95 -11.48
C LEU A 32 7.95 -3.44 -12.81
N ALA A 33 7.12 -4.48 -12.78
CA ALA A 33 6.45 -4.98 -13.97
C ALA A 33 5.48 -3.94 -14.56
N GLY A 34 4.77 -3.19 -13.70
CA GLY A 34 3.89 -2.09 -14.10
C GLY A 34 4.62 -1.00 -14.87
N VAL A 35 5.72 -0.48 -14.32
CA VAL A 35 6.56 0.56 -14.96
C VAL A 35 7.17 0.05 -16.27
N GLN A 36 7.64 -1.20 -16.31
CA GLN A 36 8.34 -1.73 -17.48
C GLN A 36 7.40 -2.10 -18.63
N THR A 37 6.17 -2.52 -18.33
CA THR A 37 5.24 -3.06 -19.35
C THR A 37 4.06 -2.15 -19.64
N GLY A 38 3.67 -1.29 -18.69
CA GLY A 38 2.41 -0.54 -18.73
C GLY A 38 1.15 -1.39 -18.54
N LEU A 39 1.28 -2.72 -18.36
CA LEU A 39 0.13 -3.66 -18.42
C LEU A 39 -0.58 -3.88 -17.08
N ILE A 40 0.01 -3.46 -15.95
CA ILE A 40 -0.59 -3.67 -14.63
C ILE A 40 -1.39 -2.44 -14.21
N PHE A 41 -0.72 -1.29 -14.14
CA PHE A 41 -1.31 -0.05 -13.64
C PHE A 41 -1.57 0.99 -14.76
N GLY A 42 -1.03 0.77 -15.95
CA GLY A 42 -0.96 1.75 -17.03
C GLY A 42 0.43 2.34 -17.20
N ASN A 43 0.57 3.35 -18.06
CA ASN A 43 1.85 3.97 -18.38
C ASN A 43 2.13 5.16 -17.46
N TYR A 44 3.11 5.03 -16.57
CA TYR A 44 3.58 6.07 -15.66
C TYR A 44 5.08 5.95 -15.42
N ALA A 45 5.69 7.03 -14.93
CA ALA A 45 7.09 7.05 -14.54
C ALA A 45 7.22 7.66 -13.14
N TYR A 46 8.04 7.04 -12.29
CA TYR A 46 8.35 7.61 -10.98
C TYR A 46 9.24 8.85 -11.08
N GLY A 47 8.96 9.86 -10.26
CA GLY A 47 9.78 11.06 -10.05
C GLY A 47 10.97 10.82 -9.12
N ALA A 48 11.75 11.85 -8.79
CA ALA A 48 12.99 11.68 -8.00
C ALA A 48 12.73 11.52 -6.50
N THR A 49 11.55 11.93 -6.03
CA THR A 49 11.25 12.08 -4.60
C THR A 49 11.34 10.79 -3.78
N LEU A 50 11.05 9.63 -4.39
CA LEU A 50 11.10 8.33 -3.70
C LEU A 50 12.50 7.72 -3.61
N GLY A 51 13.53 8.46 -4.04
CA GLY A 51 14.93 8.09 -3.88
C GLY A 51 15.41 7.08 -4.93
N TYR A 52 16.27 6.16 -4.50
CA TYR A 52 16.98 5.24 -5.40
C TYR A 52 16.03 4.26 -6.11
N LYS A 53 16.23 4.12 -7.42
CA LYS A 53 15.41 3.31 -8.33
C LYS A 53 16.20 2.14 -8.91
N ILE A 54 15.52 1.02 -9.11
CA ILE A 54 15.99 -0.11 -9.92
C ILE A 54 15.06 -0.20 -11.12
N ALA A 55 15.63 -0.11 -12.33
CA ALA A 55 14.88 -0.09 -13.59
C ALA A 55 13.65 0.85 -13.57
N GLY A 56 13.85 2.08 -13.09
CA GLY A 56 12.78 3.09 -13.01
C GLY A 56 11.85 2.97 -11.79
N THR A 57 11.93 1.90 -11.01
CA THR A 57 11.06 1.67 -9.85
C THR A 57 11.79 1.92 -8.53
N PRO A 58 11.32 2.86 -7.67
CA PRO A 58 11.95 3.18 -6.39
C PRO A 58 11.90 2.01 -5.41
N LEU A 59 13.00 1.75 -4.69
CA LEU A 59 13.01 0.74 -3.62
C LEU A 59 12.01 1.06 -2.51
N MET A 60 11.74 2.34 -2.28
CA MET A 60 10.78 2.82 -1.29
C MET A 60 9.35 2.36 -1.55
N ILE A 61 8.97 2.00 -2.78
CA ILE A 61 7.60 1.58 -3.06
C ILE A 61 7.24 0.27 -2.35
N GLY A 62 8.19 -0.67 -2.22
CA GLY A 62 7.97 -1.89 -1.44
C GLY A 62 7.71 -1.60 0.04
N VAL A 63 8.37 -0.58 0.59
CA VAL A 63 8.09 -0.10 1.96
C VAL A 63 6.69 0.52 2.04
N ASN A 64 6.29 1.32 1.06
CA ASN A 64 4.96 1.92 1.03
C ASN A 64 3.86 0.86 1.00
N TRP A 65 4.03 -0.20 0.20
CA TRP A 65 3.13 -1.36 0.18
C TRP A 65 3.02 -2.03 1.56
N ILE A 66 4.13 -2.23 2.29
CA ILE A 66 4.06 -2.70 3.69
C ILE A 66 3.19 -1.77 4.53
N LEU A 67 3.45 -0.46 4.49
CA LEU A 67 2.81 0.51 5.37
C LEU A 67 1.29 0.56 5.15
N VAL A 68 0.86 0.61 3.88
CA VAL A 68 -0.55 0.68 3.50
C VAL A 68 -1.29 -0.61 3.83
N ILE A 69 -0.74 -1.77 3.44
CA ILE A 69 -1.39 -3.06 3.70
C ILE A 69 -1.46 -3.34 5.21
N TYR A 70 -0.39 -3.07 5.95
CA TYR A 70 -0.37 -3.27 7.39
C TYR A 70 -1.35 -2.34 8.12
N SER A 71 -1.42 -1.06 7.73
CA SER A 71 -2.29 -0.09 8.39
C SER A 71 -3.77 -0.42 8.15
N VAL A 72 -4.16 -0.70 6.91
CA VAL A 72 -5.52 -1.11 6.57
C VAL A 72 -5.87 -2.47 7.18
N GLY A 73 -4.96 -3.44 7.13
CA GLY A 73 -5.17 -4.75 7.76
C GLY A 73 -5.47 -4.62 9.26
N MET A 74 -4.78 -3.72 9.97
CA MET A 74 -5.05 -3.45 11.39
C MET A 74 -6.39 -2.75 11.63
N VAL A 75 -6.84 -1.89 10.72
CA VAL A 75 -8.17 -1.26 10.79
C VAL A 75 -9.25 -2.30 10.62
N VAL A 76 -9.16 -3.12 9.57
CA VAL A 76 -10.16 -4.14 9.25
C VAL A 76 -10.20 -5.25 10.31
N ASP A 77 -9.06 -5.65 10.87
CA ASP A 77 -8.99 -6.59 11.99
C ASP A 77 -9.81 -6.10 13.19
N ARG A 78 -9.76 -4.80 13.51
CA ARG A 78 -10.58 -4.19 14.58
C ARG A 78 -12.08 -4.18 14.30
N MET A 79 -12.49 -4.31 13.04
CA MET A 79 -13.91 -4.39 12.68
C MET A 79 -14.51 -5.77 13.01
N GLY A 80 -13.69 -6.76 13.40
CA GLY A 80 -14.18 -8.05 13.88
C GLY A 80 -14.72 -8.98 12.77
N ILE A 81 -14.26 -8.82 11.53
CA ILE A 81 -14.70 -9.65 10.41
C ILE A 81 -14.03 -11.03 10.48
N ASN A 82 -14.82 -12.07 10.77
CA ASN A 82 -14.31 -13.43 10.97
C ASN A 82 -13.84 -14.14 9.67
N ASN A 83 -14.39 -13.76 8.51
CA ASN A 83 -14.04 -14.37 7.23
C ASN A 83 -12.85 -13.63 6.60
N ALA A 84 -11.70 -14.30 6.49
CA ALA A 84 -10.46 -13.73 5.95
C ALA A 84 -10.60 -13.19 4.51
N VAL A 85 -11.42 -13.82 3.66
CA VAL A 85 -11.65 -13.37 2.28
C VAL A 85 -12.50 -12.11 2.27
N ALA A 86 -13.55 -12.06 3.08
CA ALA A 86 -14.40 -10.86 3.22
C ALA A 86 -13.61 -9.69 3.82
N ALA A 87 -12.77 -9.95 4.83
CA ALA A 87 -11.88 -8.96 5.43
C ALA A 87 -10.85 -8.44 4.41
N ALA A 88 -10.24 -9.32 3.62
CA ALA A 88 -9.32 -8.94 2.56
C ALA A 88 -10.00 -8.11 1.47
N ALA A 89 -11.22 -8.48 1.05
CA ALA A 89 -12.00 -7.73 0.07
C ALA A 89 -12.34 -6.32 0.56
N LEU A 90 -12.81 -6.17 1.81
CA LEU A 90 -13.08 -4.86 2.40
C LEU A 90 -11.81 -4.03 2.49
N GLY A 91 -10.71 -4.61 2.98
CA GLY A 91 -9.45 -3.91 3.07
C GLY A 91 -8.91 -3.50 1.70
N ALA A 92 -9.08 -4.32 0.66
CA ALA A 92 -8.65 -3.98 -0.69
C ALA A 92 -9.38 -2.74 -1.20
N VAL A 93 -10.69 -2.66 -0.97
CA VAL A 93 -11.48 -1.46 -1.28
C VAL A 93 -10.96 -0.24 -0.53
N LEU A 94 -10.64 -0.36 0.77
CA LEU A 94 -10.07 0.75 1.54
C LEU A 94 -8.69 1.19 1.04
N VAL A 95 -7.84 0.24 0.62
CA VAL A 95 -6.54 0.53 0.01
C VAL A 95 -6.72 1.26 -1.31
N THR A 96 -7.64 0.82 -2.18
CA THR A 96 -7.93 1.49 -3.45
C THR A 96 -8.54 2.88 -3.26
N ILE A 97 -9.39 3.08 -2.23
CA ILE A 97 -9.89 4.42 -1.89
C ILE A 97 -8.74 5.33 -1.46
N LEU A 98 -7.79 4.81 -0.67
CA LEU A 98 -6.61 5.58 -0.28
C LEU A 98 -5.76 5.93 -1.51
N ASP A 99 -5.60 5.01 -2.46
CA ASP A 99 -4.89 5.25 -3.72
C ASP A 99 -5.51 6.41 -4.53
N VAL A 100 -6.84 6.41 -4.71
CA VAL A 100 -7.57 7.52 -5.36
C VAL A 100 -7.25 8.89 -4.74
N ILE A 101 -7.04 8.94 -3.42
CA ILE A 101 -6.71 10.18 -2.70
C ILE A 101 -5.21 10.53 -2.87
N ILE A 102 -4.35 9.52 -2.95
CA ILE A 102 -2.90 9.70 -3.13
C ILE A 102 -2.60 10.23 -4.53
N GLU A 103 -3.27 9.73 -5.57
CA GLU A 103 -2.95 9.98 -6.97
C GLU A 103 -2.75 11.47 -7.34
N PRO A 104 -3.67 12.41 -7.02
CA PRO A 104 -3.47 13.83 -7.35
C PRO A 104 -2.29 14.47 -6.60
N VAL A 105 -2.05 14.02 -5.36
CA VAL A 105 -0.94 14.50 -4.53
C VAL A 105 0.37 13.96 -5.07
N ALA A 106 0.42 12.69 -5.46
CA ALA A 106 1.59 12.05 -6.00
C ALA A 106 2.08 12.73 -7.28
N VAL A 107 1.16 13.11 -8.18
CA VAL A 107 1.50 13.89 -9.38
C VAL A 107 2.03 15.28 -9.02
N ARG A 108 1.41 15.98 -8.05
CA ARG A 108 1.82 17.32 -7.64
C ARG A 108 3.21 17.37 -7.00
N PHE A 109 3.56 16.35 -6.22
CA PHE A 109 4.79 16.29 -5.42
C PHE A 109 5.92 15.45 -6.07
N ASP A 110 5.88 15.22 -7.39
CA ASP A 110 6.90 14.47 -8.14
C ASP A 110 7.13 13.04 -7.58
N TYR A 111 6.06 12.36 -7.18
CA TYR A 111 6.17 10.95 -6.80
C TYR A 111 6.10 10.08 -8.05
N TRP A 112 5.11 10.31 -8.91
CA TRP A 112 5.03 9.76 -10.26
C TRP A 112 4.19 10.65 -11.17
N SER A 113 4.35 10.46 -12.47
CA SER A 113 3.59 11.16 -13.51
C SER A 113 3.00 10.16 -14.50
N TRP A 114 1.75 10.36 -14.89
CA TRP A 114 1.05 9.55 -15.89
C TRP A 114 1.32 10.02 -17.30
N HIS A 115 1.55 9.09 -18.22
CA HIS A 115 1.60 9.41 -19.64
C HIS A 115 0.22 9.85 -20.12
N GLY A 116 0.11 11.09 -20.63
CA GLY A 116 -1.15 11.67 -21.08
C GLY A 116 -1.93 12.43 -20.00
N ASN A 117 -1.37 12.59 -18.79
CA ASN A 117 -1.98 13.32 -17.66
C ASN A 117 -3.34 12.77 -17.19
N GLU A 118 -3.66 11.53 -17.55
CA GLU A 118 -4.88 10.85 -17.11
C GLU A 118 -4.53 9.59 -16.32
N ILE A 119 -5.24 9.37 -15.21
CA ILE A 119 -5.07 8.19 -14.38
C ILE A 119 -6.01 7.10 -14.93
N PRO A 120 -5.49 5.99 -15.46
CA PRO A 120 -6.33 4.96 -16.07
C PRO A 120 -7.10 4.18 -15.00
N LEU A 121 -8.33 3.77 -15.31
CA LEU A 121 -9.13 2.90 -14.44
C LEU A 121 -8.39 1.58 -14.10
N GLN A 122 -7.54 1.14 -15.02
CA GLN A 122 -6.65 -0.01 -14.87
C GLN A 122 -5.76 0.09 -13.62
N ASN A 123 -5.30 1.29 -13.24
CA ASN A 123 -4.52 1.51 -12.01
C ASN A 123 -5.30 1.03 -10.78
N TYR A 124 -6.53 1.53 -10.62
CA TYR A 124 -7.38 1.22 -9.47
C TYR A 124 -7.76 -0.26 -9.43
N MET A 125 -7.95 -0.89 -10.59
CA MET A 125 -8.17 -2.35 -10.68
C MET A 125 -6.91 -3.13 -10.25
N GLY A 126 -5.73 -2.70 -10.70
CA GLY A 126 -4.44 -3.29 -10.31
C GLY A 126 -4.22 -3.20 -8.80
N TRP A 127 -4.44 -2.02 -8.23
CA TRP A 127 -4.37 -1.79 -6.78
C TRP A 127 -5.37 -2.65 -6.01
N LEU A 128 -6.62 -2.75 -6.47
CA LEU A 128 -7.64 -3.58 -5.82
C LEU A 128 -7.23 -5.06 -5.79
N VAL A 129 -6.78 -5.60 -6.92
CA VAL A 129 -6.38 -7.01 -7.04
C VAL A 129 -5.13 -7.30 -6.20
N LEU A 130 -4.10 -6.46 -6.31
CA LEU A 130 -2.85 -6.64 -5.57
C LEU A 130 -3.08 -6.51 -4.06
N ALA A 131 -3.81 -5.47 -3.63
CA ALA A 131 -4.14 -5.26 -2.23
C ALA A 131 -4.95 -6.43 -1.66
N PHE A 132 -5.90 -6.98 -2.42
CA PHE A 132 -6.68 -8.15 -2.00
C PHE A 132 -5.77 -9.34 -1.64
N PHE A 133 -4.82 -9.70 -2.50
CA PHE A 133 -3.93 -10.83 -2.22
C PHE A 133 -2.96 -10.55 -1.06
N LEU A 134 -2.46 -9.31 -0.95
CA LEU A 134 -1.60 -8.92 0.17
C LEU A 134 -2.35 -8.93 1.50
N LEU A 135 -3.59 -8.43 1.55
CA LEU A 135 -4.44 -8.49 2.73
C LEU A 135 -4.91 -9.91 3.04
N LEU A 136 -5.15 -10.74 2.02
CA LEU A 136 -5.42 -12.16 2.25
C LEU A 136 -4.24 -12.82 2.97
N SER A 137 -2.99 -12.49 2.60
CA SER A 137 -1.81 -12.95 3.32
C SER A 137 -1.78 -12.44 4.77
N PHE A 138 -2.15 -11.16 5.01
CA PHE A 138 -2.24 -10.57 6.35
C PHE A 138 -3.20 -11.37 7.26
N PHE A 139 -4.41 -11.69 6.76
CA PHE A 139 -5.42 -12.39 7.54
C PHE A 139 -5.15 -13.88 7.70
N LYS A 140 -4.47 -14.52 6.73
CA LYS A 140 -4.16 -15.96 6.77
C LYS A 140 -2.91 -16.29 7.59
N LEU A 141 -1.91 -15.41 7.63
CA LEU A 141 -0.65 -15.68 8.34
C LEU A 141 -0.83 -15.53 9.86
N PRO A 142 -0.42 -16.51 10.70
CA PRO A 142 -0.68 -16.49 12.13
C PRO A 142 0.34 -15.64 12.91
N PHE A 143 0.27 -14.33 12.75
CA PHE A 143 0.90 -13.36 13.65
C PHE A 143 -0.15 -12.55 14.43
N LYS A 144 0.27 -11.89 15.51
CA LYS A 144 -0.62 -11.12 16.38
C LYS A 144 -1.12 -9.85 15.69
N LYS A 145 -2.43 -9.75 15.47
CA LYS A 145 -3.10 -8.49 15.08
C LYS A 145 -3.56 -7.73 16.33
N GLY A 146 -3.88 -6.45 16.16
CA GLY A 146 -4.19 -5.56 17.28
C GLY A 146 -3.04 -4.63 17.71
N ASN A 147 -2.19 -4.20 16.78
CA ASN A 147 -1.25 -3.11 17.04
C ASN A 147 -1.92 -1.74 16.80
N PRO A 148 -2.10 -0.90 17.85
CA PRO A 148 -2.70 0.43 17.68
C PRO A 148 -1.93 1.35 16.74
N ALA A 149 -0.61 1.17 16.62
CA ALA A 149 0.21 1.98 15.73
C ALA A 149 -0.20 1.83 14.26
N GLY A 150 -0.71 0.65 13.85
CA GLY A 150 -1.19 0.44 12.49
C GLY A 150 -2.46 1.24 12.20
N VAL A 151 -3.41 1.27 13.14
CA VAL A 151 -4.64 2.06 13.00
C VAL A 151 -4.35 3.56 13.00
N VAL A 152 -3.48 4.01 13.91
CA VAL A 152 -3.04 5.41 13.94
C VAL A 152 -2.35 5.77 12.62
N LEU A 153 -1.51 4.89 12.08
CA LEU A 153 -0.87 5.12 10.79
C LEU A 153 -1.89 5.30 9.66
N PHE A 154 -2.93 4.47 9.58
CA PHE A 154 -3.97 4.61 8.56
C PHE A 154 -4.66 5.98 8.66
N VAL A 155 -5.08 6.37 9.87
CA VAL A 155 -5.74 7.66 10.12
C VAL A 155 -4.82 8.83 9.74
N VAL A 156 -3.55 8.77 10.14
CA VAL A 156 -2.56 9.80 9.80
C VAL A 156 -2.29 9.87 8.31
N GLN A 157 -2.16 8.74 7.61
CA GLN A 157 -1.98 8.71 6.16
C GLN A 157 -3.18 9.33 5.45
N PHE A 158 -4.39 8.89 5.81
CA PHE A 158 -5.62 9.40 5.23
C PHE A 158 -5.75 10.91 5.45
N ALA A 159 -5.59 11.37 6.69
CA ALA A 159 -5.65 12.79 7.02
C ALA A 159 -4.56 13.59 6.29
N PHE A 160 -3.33 13.08 6.25
CA PHE A 160 -2.21 13.72 5.55
C PHE A 160 -2.50 13.94 4.07
N PHE A 161 -2.94 12.91 3.34
CA PHE A 161 -3.22 13.04 1.92
C PHE A 161 -4.47 13.87 1.64
N VAL A 162 -5.51 13.80 2.47
CA VAL A 162 -6.69 14.68 2.34
C VAL A 162 -6.32 16.16 2.57
N ILE A 163 -5.50 16.46 3.57
CA ILE A 163 -5.04 17.83 3.82
C ILE A 163 -4.23 18.34 2.63
N LEU A 164 -3.27 17.55 2.13
CA LEU A 164 -2.48 17.92 0.95
C LEU A 164 -3.31 18.08 -0.32
N LEU A 165 -4.39 17.31 -0.47
CA LEU A 165 -5.32 17.45 -1.59
C LEU A 165 -5.99 18.83 -1.59
N THR A 166 -6.33 19.34 -0.40
CA THR A 166 -7.01 20.64 -0.20
C THR A 166 -6.08 21.84 -0.06
N ALA A 167 -4.81 21.62 0.29
CA ALA A 167 -3.81 22.68 0.37
C ALA A 167 -3.45 23.11 -1.06
N ASN A 168 -3.68 24.38 -1.41
CA ASN A 168 -3.30 24.94 -2.71
C ASN A 168 -1.79 25.20 -2.79
#